data_AF-X0P993-F1
#
_entry.id   AF-X0P993-F1
#
_cell.length_a   1.000
_cell.length_b   1.000
_cell.length_c   1.000
_cell.angle_alpha   90.00
_cell.angle_beta   90.00
_cell.angle_gamma   90.00
#
_symmetry.space_group_name_H-M   'P 1'
#
loop_
_entity.id
_entity.type
_entity.pdbx_description
1 polymer ?
#
loop_
_entity_poly.entity_id
_entity_poly.type
_entity_poly.pdbx_seq_one_letter_code
_entity_poly.pdbx_strand_id
1 'polypeptide(L)'
;MKKASYIANNESIVTKMPSYVQDYYLEKSTVPLSPATLYQYLNEFNRFFTWVIDTGITKANKISQIPLTDLEHFKKQDMELYKAFLLNRGKETAKDPQGTLSHRTVNRSLNALSALFRFLTEESENDDGEPYFYRNVMKKIALVPDSETYQTRAHNIKDKLMLGNADVNFLNYILTDYPNQLAGKRTRKMYERDRERDVAINALMLGTGIRVSELTNANLSDLSLKKPPFLFNEKVANAIQSRSLHGSCHISSPT
;
A
#
# COMPACT_ATOMS: atom_id res chain seq x y z
N MET A 1 -3.22 5.92 6.36
CA MET A 1 -2.27 6.68 7.23
C MET A 1 -1.78 7.90 6.48
N LYS A 2 -1.67 9.05 7.15
CA LYS A 2 -1.10 10.28 6.58
C LYS A 2 0.43 10.14 6.42
N LYS A 3 1.04 10.84 5.45
CA LYS A 3 2.49 10.82 5.19
C LYS A 3 3.34 11.01 6.45
N ALA A 4 2.98 11.99 7.30
CA ALA A 4 3.68 12.27 8.55
C ALA A 4 3.69 11.07 9.53
N SER A 5 2.64 10.25 9.54
CA SER A 5 2.58 9.07 10.40
C SER A 5 3.54 7.97 9.95
N TYR A 6 3.82 7.85 8.64
CA TYR A 6 4.84 6.93 8.16
C TYR A 6 6.24 7.37 8.57
N ILE A 7 6.54 8.66 8.51
CA ILE A 7 7.86 9.18 8.89
C ILE A 7 8.16 8.90 10.36
N ALA A 8 7.24 9.24 11.26
CA ALA A 8 7.41 8.98 12.70
C ALA A 8 7.56 7.48 13.02
N ASN A 9 6.80 6.62 12.34
CA ASN A 9 6.92 5.17 12.51
C ASN A 9 8.26 4.65 11.99
N ASN A 10 8.75 5.18 10.86
CA ASN A 10 10.04 4.80 10.31
C ASN A 10 11.17 5.16 11.28
N GLU A 11 11.19 6.40 11.78
CA GLU A 11 12.18 6.86 12.76
C GLU A 11 12.21 5.96 14.00
N SER A 12 11.04 5.57 14.53
CA SER A 12 10.95 4.65 15.66
C SER A 12 11.55 3.26 15.37
N ILE A 13 11.38 2.73 14.15
CA ILE A 13 11.96 1.45 13.76
C ILE A 13 13.48 1.59 13.57
N VAL A 14 13.93 2.64 12.87
CA VAL A 14 15.32 2.88 12.50
C VAL A 14 16.22 2.98 13.74
N THR A 15 15.77 3.59 14.83
CA THR A 15 16.55 3.67 16.09
C THR A 15 16.91 2.31 16.70
N LYS A 16 16.21 1.24 16.32
CA LYS A 16 16.46 -0.14 16.78
C LYS A 16 17.28 -0.97 15.80
N MET A 17 17.61 -0.40 14.65
CA MET A 17 18.32 -1.07 13.57
C MET A 17 19.84 -0.88 13.69
N PRO A 18 20.65 -1.76 13.06
CA PRO A 18 22.08 -1.56 12.90
C PRO A 18 22.41 -0.24 12.19
N SER A 19 23.58 0.33 12.46
CA SER A 19 24.04 1.60 11.87
C SER A 19 23.91 1.62 10.35
N TYR A 20 24.35 0.56 9.67
CA TYR A 20 24.29 0.46 8.20
C TYR A 20 22.86 0.50 7.63
N VAL A 21 21.83 0.13 8.42
CA VAL A 21 20.42 0.28 8.01
C VAL A 21 19.92 1.70 8.27
N GLN A 22 20.47 2.39 9.28
CA GLN A 22 20.21 3.80 9.51
C GLN A 22 20.78 4.64 8.37
N ASP A 23 21.98 4.30 7.89
CA ASP A 23 22.62 4.92 6.72
C ASP A 23 21.76 4.69 5.46
N TYR A 24 21.31 3.44 5.24
CA TYR A 24 20.35 3.13 4.17
C TYR A 24 19.09 4.00 4.25
N TYR A 25 18.50 4.13 5.46
CA TYR A 25 17.29 4.93 5.63
C TYR A 25 17.54 6.40 5.35
N LEU A 26 18.64 6.96 5.87
CA LEU A 26 19.02 8.35 5.67
C LEU A 26 19.13 8.65 4.17
N GLU A 27 19.92 7.87 3.44
CA GLU A 27 20.09 8.06 2.00
C GLU A 27 18.75 7.92 1.26
N LYS A 28 18.03 6.81 1.46
CA LYS A 28 16.80 6.53 0.70
C LYS A 28 15.60 7.41 1.09
N SER A 29 15.65 8.06 2.25
CA SER A 29 14.64 9.04 2.67
C SER A 29 14.78 10.38 1.96
N THR A 30 15.98 10.72 1.48
CA THR A 30 16.24 11.96 0.75
C THR A 30 15.86 11.84 -0.73
N VAL A 31 16.14 10.69 -1.37
CA VAL A 31 15.79 10.33 -2.77
C VAL A 31 15.86 8.78 -2.88
N PRO A 32 15.00 8.03 -3.62
CA PRO A 32 13.73 8.31 -4.30
C PRO A 32 12.51 7.58 -3.66
N LEU A 33 12.62 7.00 -2.46
CA LEU A 33 11.57 6.13 -1.92
C LEU A 33 10.47 6.87 -1.14
N SER A 34 9.22 6.45 -1.33
CA SER A 34 8.11 6.99 -0.54
C SER A 34 8.22 6.55 0.93
N PRO A 35 7.77 7.36 1.91
CA PRO A 35 7.77 6.96 3.32
C PRO A 35 7.04 5.65 3.60
N ALA A 36 6.00 5.34 2.81
CA ALA A 36 5.26 4.09 2.92
C ALA A 36 6.07 2.88 2.42
N THR A 37 6.86 3.06 1.36
CA THR A 37 7.77 2.01 0.86
C THR A 37 8.88 1.74 1.87
N LEU A 38 9.48 2.79 2.43
CA LEU A 38 10.49 2.67 3.48
C LEU A 38 9.93 1.96 4.71
N TYR A 39 8.71 2.31 5.15
CA TYR A 39 8.04 1.62 6.24
C TYR A 39 7.90 0.12 5.98
N GLN A 40 7.51 -0.27 4.77
CA GLN A 40 7.43 -1.68 4.41
C GLN A 40 8.82 -2.33 4.47
N TYR A 41 9.83 -1.74 3.85
CA TYR A 41 11.18 -2.30 3.81
C TYR A 41 11.78 -2.47 5.21
N LEU A 42 11.65 -1.45 6.07
CA LEU A 42 12.10 -1.50 7.47
C LEU A 42 11.43 -2.64 8.25
N ASN A 43 10.14 -2.89 8.02
CA ASN A 43 9.45 -4.02 8.65
C ASN A 43 9.95 -5.38 8.11
N GLU A 44 10.25 -5.47 6.81
CA GLU A 44 10.84 -6.68 6.23
C GLU A 44 12.28 -6.90 6.75
N PHE A 45 13.06 -5.83 6.98
CA PHE A 45 14.39 -5.89 7.60
C PHE A 45 14.30 -6.34 9.06
N ASN A 46 13.36 -5.77 9.82
CA ASN A 46 13.14 -6.15 11.22
C ASN A 46 12.85 -7.64 11.33
N ARG A 47 11.95 -8.14 10.47
CA ARG A 47 11.61 -9.56 10.38
C ARG A 47 12.82 -10.42 10.04
N PHE A 48 13.60 -10.00 9.05
CA PHE A 48 14.81 -10.72 8.65
C PHE A 48 15.81 -10.80 9.80
N PHE A 49 16.18 -9.66 10.40
CA PHE A 49 17.15 -9.64 11.50
C PHE A 49 16.67 -10.37 12.76
N THR A 50 15.37 -10.34 13.05
CA THR A 50 14.78 -11.17 14.11
C THR A 50 15.02 -12.65 13.82
N TRP A 51 14.72 -13.10 12.60
CA TRP A 51 14.96 -14.48 12.18
C TRP A 51 16.45 -14.87 12.22
N VAL A 52 17.36 -13.96 11.86
CA VAL A 52 18.82 -14.18 11.93
C VAL A 52 19.28 -14.44 13.37
N ILE A 53 18.71 -13.73 14.35
CA ILE A 53 18.96 -13.95 15.77
C ILE A 53 18.34 -15.27 16.23
N ASP A 54 17.06 -15.50 15.92
CA ASP A 54 16.32 -16.68 16.38
C ASP A 54 16.93 -18.01 15.88
N THR A 55 17.53 -17.98 14.68
CA THR A 55 18.20 -19.15 14.09
C THR A 55 19.66 -19.31 14.54
N GLY A 56 20.19 -18.36 15.31
CA GLY A 56 21.57 -18.40 15.79
C GLY A 56 22.64 -18.22 14.71
N ILE A 57 22.28 -17.63 13.56
CA ILE A 57 23.24 -17.30 12.50
C ILE A 57 24.19 -16.20 12.96
N THR A 58 23.69 -15.27 13.77
CA THR A 58 24.49 -14.23 14.44
C THR A 58 24.69 -14.58 15.92
N LYS A 59 25.78 -14.06 16.51
CA LYS A 59 25.99 -14.04 17.97
C LYS A 59 25.35 -12.83 18.65
N ALA A 60 24.78 -11.91 17.88
CA ALA A 60 24.13 -10.72 18.42
C ALA A 60 22.82 -11.08 19.15
N ASN A 61 22.61 -10.49 20.33
CA ASN A 61 21.38 -10.68 21.10
C ASN A 61 20.30 -9.63 20.76
N LYS A 62 20.67 -8.58 20.04
CA LYS A 62 19.77 -7.48 19.63
C LYS A 62 20.02 -7.15 18.18
N ILE A 63 18.95 -6.74 17.47
CA ILE A 63 18.99 -6.39 16.06
C ILE A 63 20.05 -5.31 15.80
N SER A 64 20.11 -4.26 16.61
CA SER A 64 21.11 -3.17 16.47
C SER A 64 22.58 -3.60 16.63
N GLN A 65 22.84 -4.81 17.14
CA GLN A 65 24.19 -5.35 17.38
C GLN A 65 24.67 -6.30 16.29
N ILE A 66 23.86 -6.57 15.27
CA ILE A 66 24.24 -7.45 14.17
C ILE A 66 25.36 -6.76 13.37
N PRO A 67 26.56 -7.36 13.28
CA PRO A 67 27.68 -6.77 12.56
C PRO A 67 27.55 -6.96 11.05
N LEU A 68 28.15 -6.05 10.27
CA LEU A 68 28.25 -6.17 8.81
C LEU A 68 28.95 -7.47 8.38
N THR A 69 29.92 -7.95 9.16
CA THR A 69 30.65 -9.18 8.87
C THR A 69 29.72 -10.39 8.82
N ASP A 70 28.64 -10.42 9.61
CA ASP A 70 27.67 -11.51 9.53
C ASP A 70 26.99 -11.50 8.15
N LEU A 71 26.55 -10.31 7.68
CA LEU A 71 25.96 -10.08 6.36
C LEU A 71 26.87 -10.48 5.20
N GLU A 72 28.15 -10.11 5.28
CA GLU A 72 29.17 -10.43 4.29
C GLU A 72 29.36 -11.95 4.10
N HIS A 73 29.29 -12.70 5.21
CA HIS A 73 29.55 -14.15 5.23
C HIS A 73 28.31 -15.01 5.01
N PHE A 74 27.11 -14.43 4.88
CA PHE A 74 25.88 -15.19 4.61
C PHE A 74 26.03 -16.11 3.42
N LYS A 75 25.71 -17.39 3.59
CA LYS A 75 25.74 -18.36 2.49
C LYS A 75 24.43 -18.29 1.73
N LYS A 76 24.48 -18.77 0.47
CA LYS A 76 23.25 -18.93 -0.32
C LYS A 76 22.24 -19.81 0.43
N GLN A 77 22.71 -20.87 1.08
CA GLN A 77 21.88 -21.78 1.86
C GLN A 77 21.10 -21.07 2.98
N ASP A 78 21.74 -20.14 3.69
CA ASP A 78 21.10 -19.37 4.76
C ASP A 78 19.94 -18.51 4.21
N MET A 79 20.13 -17.90 3.04
CA MET A 79 19.06 -17.14 2.38
C MET A 79 17.92 -18.03 1.84
N GLU A 80 18.23 -19.22 1.35
CA GLU A 80 17.21 -20.20 0.96
C GLU A 80 16.43 -20.70 2.20
N LEU A 81 17.08 -20.84 3.36
CA LEU A 81 16.41 -21.14 4.63
C LEU A 81 15.48 -20.01 5.06
N TYR A 82 15.91 -18.75 4.93
CA TYR A 82 15.01 -17.61 5.19
C TYR A 82 13.82 -17.59 4.25
N LYS A 83 14.03 -17.85 2.95
CA LYS A 83 12.96 -17.95 1.96
C LYS A 83 11.98 -19.07 2.31
N ALA A 84 12.48 -20.24 2.71
CA ALA A 84 11.66 -21.35 3.18
C ALA A 84 10.87 -21.00 4.45
N PHE A 85 11.50 -20.31 5.41
CA PHE A 85 10.82 -19.78 6.60
C PHE A 85 9.66 -18.85 6.21
N LEU A 86 9.85 -17.93 5.27
CA LEU A 86 8.79 -17.04 4.80
C LEU A 86 7.64 -17.80 4.13
N LEU A 87 7.93 -18.85 3.36
CA LEU A 87 6.90 -19.66 2.70
C LEU A 87 6.09 -20.50 3.70
N ASN A 88 6.73 -20.98 4.75
CA ASN A 88 6.13 -21.88 5.74
C ASN A 88 5.49 -21.14 6.94
N ARG A 89 5.64 -19.81 7.02
CA ARG A 89 5.08 -19.02 8.12
C ARG A 89 3.57 -18.80 7.94
N GLY A 90 2.82 -19.05 9.00
CA GLY A 90 1.41 -18.69 9.12
C GLY A 90 1.18 -17.17 9.17
N LYS A 91 0.03 -16.69 8.70
CA LYS A 91 -0.37 -15.28 8.82
C LYS A 91 -0.51 -14.90 10.30
N GLU A 92 0.33 -13.98 10.78
CA GLU A 92 0.25 -13.43 12.15
C GLU A 92 -0.91 -12.45 12.35
N THR A 93 -1.74 -12.21 11.32
CA THR A 93 -2.88 -11.28 11.40
C THR A 93 -4.20 -12.04 11.53
N ALA A 94 -4.89 -11.78 12.65
CA ALA A 94 -6.08 -12.44 13.17
C ALA A 94 -7.14 -12.86 12.14
N LYS A 95 -7.30 -14.20 12.01
CA LYS A 95 -8.55 -14.98 11.83
C LYS A 95 -8.25 -16.42 11.40
N ASP A 96 -7.07 -16.67 10.85
CA ASP A 96 -6.62 -18.02 10.46
C ASP A 96 -5.08 -18.15 10.54
N PRO A 97 -4.55 -18.69 11.64
CA PRO A 97 -3.11 -18.90 11.84
C PRO A 97 -2.48 -19.92 10.89
N GLN A 98 -3.28 -20.68 10.12
CA GLN A 98 -2.80 -21.78 9.26
C GLN A 98 -2.47 -21.34 7.83
N GLY A 99 -2.78 -20.10 7.44
CA GLY A 99 -2.54 -19.64 6.07
C GLY A 99 -1.09 -19.26 5.81
N THR A 100 -0.46 -19.83 4.78
CA THR A 100 0.90 -19.44 4.33
C THR A 100 0.92 -18.00 3.78
N LEU A 101 2.08 -17.35 3.85
CA LEU A 101 2.28 -16.06 3.18
C LEU A 101 2.12 -16.24 1.66
N SER A 102 1.43 -15.30 1.01
CA SER A 102 1.33 -15.31 -0.46
C SER A 102 2.70 -15.13 -1.11
N HIS A 103 2.93 -15.73 -2.28
CA HIS A 103 4.18 -15.57 -3.04
C HIS A 103 4.51 -14.09 -3.28
N ARG A 104 3.50 -13.24 -3.53
CA ARG A 104 3.65 -11.78 -3.60
C ARG A 104 4.27 -11.18 -2.33
N THR A 105 3.84 -11.63 -1.15
CA THR A 105 4.35 -11.13 0.13
C THR A 105 5.79 -11.59 0.34
N VAL A 106 6.09 -12.86 0.05
CA VAL A 106 7.47 -13.39 0.12
C VAL A 106 8.39 -12.64 -0.83
N ASN A 107 7.98 -12.44 -2.08
CA ASN A 107 8.76 -11.69 -3.08
C ASN A 107 8.96 -10.23 -2.68
N ARG A 108 8.00 -9.60 -1.99
CA ARG A 108 8.19 -8.26 -1.42
C ARG A 108 9.29 -8.27 -0.36
N SER A 109 9.30 -9.23 0.55
CA SER A 109 10.38 -9.40 1.54
C SER A 109 11.74 -9.61 0.87
N LEU A 110 11.81 -10.49 -0.14
CA LEU A 110 13.05 -10.75 -0.89
C LEU A 110 13.54 -9.51 -1.64
N ASN A 111 12.64 -8.74 -2.26
CA ASN A 111 13.00 -7.51 -2.96
C ASN A 111 13.51 -6.43 -2.01
N ALA A 112 12.91 -6.30 -0.82
CA ALA A 112 13.43 -5.40 0.21
C ALA A 112 14.87 -5.78 0.58
N LEU A 113 15.13 -7.07 0.85
CA LEU A 113 16.48 -7.54 1.14
C LEU A 113 17.45 -7.35 -0.02
N SER A 114 17.04 -7.58 -1.26
CA SER A 114 17.86 -7.29 -2.44
C SER A 114 18.23 -5.80 -2.51
N ALA A 115 17.31 -4.90 -2.17
CA ALA A 115 17.58 -3.47 -2.11
C ALA A 115 18.59 -3.11 -1.02
N LEU A 116 18.49 -3.73 0.17
CA LEU A 116 19.45 -3.54 1.25
C LEU A 116 20.84 -4.06 0.86
N PHE A 117 20.94 -5.30 0.40
CA PHE A 117 22.24 -5.87 0.01
C PHE A 117 22.86 -5.11 -1.17
N ARG A 118 22.07 -4.63 -2.13
CA ARG A 118 22.59 -3.78 -3.21
C ARG A 118 23.18 -2.49 -2.66
N PHE A 119 22.48 -1.83 -1.72
CA PHE A 119 23.03 -0.65 -1.06
C PHE A 119 24.37 -0.95 -0.39
N LEU A 120 24.42 -2.01 0.41
CA LEU A 120 25.62 -2.40 1.16
C LEU A 120 26.82 -2.77 0.29
N THR A 121 26.58 -3.23 -0.94
CA THR A 121 27.64 -3.71 -1.83
C THR A 121 27.99 -2.80 -2.99
N GLU A 122 27.15 -1.81 -3.31
CA GLU A 122 27.30 -1.01 -4.54
C GLU A 122 27.03 0.48 -4.35
N GLU A 123 26.20 0.90 -3.38
CA GLU A 123 25.78 2.31 -3.25
C GLU A 123 26.41 3.02 -2.05
N SER A 124 26.69 2.29 -0.97
CA SER A 124 27.35 2.83 0.21
C SER A 124 28.83 3.11 -0.05
N GLU A 125 29.35 4.18 0.53
CA GLU A 125 30.79 4.44 0.63
C GLU A 125 31.18 4.56 2.10
N ASN A 126 32.23 3.84 2.50
CA ASN A 126 32.87 3.99 3.80
C ASN A 126 33.86 5.17 3.78
N ASP A 127 34.56 5.42 4.89
CA ASP A 127 35.53 6.52 4.99
C ASP A 127 36.67 6.44 3.95
N ASP A 128 36.94 5.25 3.42
CA ASP A 128 37.95 4.97 2.40
C ASP A 128 37.39 5.04 0.95
N GLY A 129 36.10 5.33 0.79
CA GLY A 129 35.41 5.39 -0.51
C GLY A 129 35.03 4.01 -1.10
N GLU A 130 35.10 2.95 -0.30
CA GLU A 130 34.77 1.57 -0.71
C GLU A 130 33.39 1.16 -0.16
N PRO A 131 32.67 0.21 -0.81
CA PRO A 131 31.43 -0.34 -0.27
C PRO A 131 31.67 -1.13 1.02
N TYR A 132 30.63 -1.29 1.85
CA TYR A 132 30.78 -2.02 3.11
C TYR A 132 31.31 -3.46 2.93
N PHE A 133 30.90 -4.14 1.84
CA PHE A 133 31.49 -5.41 1.40
C PHE A 133 31.12 -5.70 -0.06
N TYR A 134 31.93 -6.49 -0.77
CA TYR A 134 31.72 -6.72 -2.22
C TYR A 134 30.78 -7.88 -2.54
N ARG A 135 30.65 -8.86 -1.63
CA ARG A 135 29.93 -10.11 -1.90
C ARG A 135 28.43 -9.95 -1.69
N ASN A 136 27.65 -9.84 -2.77
CA ASN A 136 26.19 -9.80 -2.70
C ASN A 136 25.55 -11.21 -2.86
N VAL A 137 25.09 -11.82 -1.77
CA VAL A 137 24.42 -13.13 -1.79
C VAL A 137 23.02 -13.08 -2.43
N MET A 138 22.31 -11.95 -2.30
CA MET A 138 20.94 -11.80 -2.79
C MET A 138 20.83 -11.92 -4.31
N LYS A 139 21.88 -11.58 -5.07
CA LYS A 139 21.96 -11.80 -6.53
C LYS A 139 21.79 -13.28 -6.93
N LYS A 140 22.03 -14.22 -6.01
CA LYS A 140 21.93 -15.68 -6.24
C LYS A 140 20.58 -16.28 -5.84
N ILE A 141 19.69 -15.48 -5.25
CA ILE A 141 18.41 -15.93 -4.71
C ILE A 141 17.30 -15.61 -5.70
N ALA A 142 16.68 -16.65 -6.24
CA ALA A 142 15.55 -16.48 -7.15
C ALA A 142 14.28 -16.11 -6.39
N LEU A 143 13.46 -15.25 -6.99
CA LEU A 143 12.10 -15.00 -6.50
C LEU A 143 11.25 -16.28 -6.58
N VAL A 144 10.20 -16.32 -5.77
CA VAL A 144 9.20 -17.39 -5.86
C VAL A 144 8.34 -17.12 -7.11
N PRO A 145 8.27 -18.04 -8.08
CA PRO A 145 7.40 -17.86 -9.22
C PRO A 145 5.95 -17.76 -8.77
N ASP A 146 5.20 -16.82 -9.34
CA ASP A 146 3.74 -16.82 -9.17
C ASP A 146 3.20 -18.09 -9.85
N SER A 147 2.48 -18.91 -9.10
CA SER A 147 1.83 -20.11 -9.64
C SER A 147 0.62 -19.78 -10.52
N GLU A 148 0.13 -18.53 -10.46
CA GLU A 148 -0.96 -18.06 -11.32
C GLU A 148 -0.43 -17.56 -12.65
N THR A 149 -0.86 -18.20 -13.73
CA THR A 149 -0.69 -17.64 -15.08
C THR A 149 -1.41 -16.30 -15.20
N TYR A 150 -0.97 -15.43 -16.11
CA TYR A 150 -1.65 -14.16 -16.40
C TYR A 150 -3.14 -14.36 -16.72
N GLN A 151 -3.47 -15.46 -17.38
CA GLN A 151 -4.82 -15.88 -17.71
C GLN A 151 -5.64 -16.22 -16.46
N THR A 152 -5.07 -16.99 -15.52
CA THR A 152 -5.70 -17.32 -14.23
C THR A 152 -5.91 -16.06 -13.39
N ARG A 153 -4.92 -15.17 -13.33
CA ARG A 153 -5.02 -13.89 -12.62
C ARG A 153 -6.08 -12.98 -13.24
N ALA A 154 -6.12 -12.88 -14.57
CA ALA A 154 -7.14 -12.12 -15.28
C ALA A 154 -8.54 -12.69 -15.02
N HIS A 155 -8.70 -14.02 -14.98
CA HIS A 155 -9.96 -14.68 -14.64
C HIS A 155 -10.39 -14.40 -13.19
N ASN A 156 -9.46 -14.53 -12.23
CA ASN A 156 -9.71 -14.26 -10.81
C ASN A 156 -10.04 -12.79 -10.53
N ILE A 157 -9.54 -11.88 -11.37
CA ILE A 157 -9.91 -10.47 -11.35
C ILE A 157 -11.26 -10.28 -12.03
N LYS A 158 -11.52 -10.93 -13.17
CA LYS A 158 -12.75 -10.83 -13.96
C LYS A 158 -13.99 -11.12 -13.12
N ASP A 159 -13.96 -12.15 -12.28
CA ASP A 159 -15.09 -12.51 -11.40
C ASP A 159 -15.32 -11.50 -10.26
N LYS A 160 -14.35 -10.60 -10.03
CA LYS A 160 -14.44 -9.51 -9.05
C LYS A 160 -14.71 -8.15 -9.69
N LEU A 161 -14.71 -8.07 -11.02
CA LEU A 161 -15.03 -6.85 -11.75
C LEU A 161 -16.55 -6.68 -11.85
N MET A 162 -17.02 -5.45 -11.71
CA MET A 162 -18.41 -5.11 -11.99
C MET A 162 -18.58 -5.01 -13.51
N LEU A 163 -19.14 -6.07 -14.11
CA LEU A 163 -19.36 -6.18 -15.56
C LEU A 163 -20.82 -5.84 -15.93
N GLY A 164 -21.02 -5.34 -17.15
CA GLY A 164 -22.34 -4.99 -17.66
C GLY A 164 -22.96 -3.82 -16.89
N ASN A 165 -24.21 -3.95 -16.47
CA ASN A 165 -24.95 -2.91 -15.73
C ASN A 165 -24.73 -2.97 -14.20
N ALA A 166 -23.77 -3.76 -13.72
CA ALA A 166 -23.55 -3.97 -12.29
C ALA A 166 -23.16 -2.67 -11.55
N ASP A 167 -22.42 -1.79 -12.22
CA ASP A 167 -22.07 -0.45 -11.75
C ASP A 167 -23.30 0.46 -11.57
N VAL A 168 -24.18 0.53 -12.58
CA VAL A 168 -25.42 1.30 -12.55
C VAL A 168 -26.38 0.73 -11.50
N ASN A 169 -26.49 -0.59 -11.42
CA ASN A 169 -27.30 -1.28 -10.41
C ASN A 169 -26.79 -1.01 -9.00
N PHE A 170 -25.48 -0.95 -8.80
CA PHE A 170 -24.89 -0.61 -7.51
C PHE A 170 -25.17 0.85 -7.11
N LEU A 171 -25.09 1.79 -8.05
CA LEU A 171 -25.47 3.19 -7.80
C LEU A 171 -26.96 3.33 -7.46
N ASN A 172 -27.83 2.64 -8.19
CA ASN A 172 -29.26 2.58 -7.91
C ASN A 172 -29.52 1.98 -6.53
N TYR A 173 -28.85 0.89 -6.17
CA TYR A 173 -28.96 0.27 -4.86
C TYR A 173 -28.67 1.27 -3.73
N ILE A 174 -27.59 2.05 -3.82
CA ILE A 174 -27.27 3.09 -2.82
C ILE A 174 -28.38 4.14 -2.76
N LEU A 175 -28.92 4.55 -3.92
CA LEU A 175 -29.90 5.63 -4.02
C LEU A 175 -31.32 5.24 -3.56
N THR A 176 -31.76 4.01 -3.85
CA THR A 176 -33.17 3.59 -3.72
C THR A 176 -33.39 2.41 -2.78
N ASP A 177 -32.49 1.42 -2.78
CA ASP A 177 -32.78 0.12 -2.17
C ASP A 177 -32.20 0.01 -0.75
N TYR A 178 -30.98 0.53 -0.54
CA TYR A 178 -30.32 0.61 0.75
C TYR A 178 -31.15 1.28 1.88
N PRO A 179 -31.88 2.40 1.68
CA PRO A 179 -32.67 3.02 2.76
C PRO A 179 -33.78 2.14 3.32
N ASN A 180 -34.26 1.17 2.52
CA ASN A 180 -35.31 0.22 2.92
C ASN A 180 -34.77 -0.83 3.91
N GLN A 181 -33.46 -1.05 3.94
CA GLN A 181 -32.79 -1.99 4.84
C GLN A 181 -32.35 -1.34 6.17
N LEU A 182 -32.52 -0.02 6.31
CA LEU A 182 -32.11 0.72 7.51
C LEU A 182 -33.18 0.63 8.61
N ALA A 183 -32.87 -0.08 9.70
CA ALA A 183 -33.77 -0.21 10.85
C ALA A 183 -33.72 1.00 11.82
N GLY A 184 -32.60 1.73 11.89
CA GLY A 184 -32.37 2.79 12.88
C GLY A 184 -32.67 4.21 12.38
N LYS A 185 -33.46 4.99 13.15
CA LYS A 185 -33.79 6.40 12.82
C LYS A 185 -32.55 7.30 12.66
N ARG A 186 -31.53 7.11 13.51
CA ARG A 186 -30.25 7.84 13.41
C ARG A 186 -29.50 7.49 12.12
N THR A 187 -29.42 6.21 11.78
CA THR A 187 -28.76 5.71 10.57
C THR A 187 -29.44 6.21 9.31
N ARG A 188 -30.79 6.22 9.29
CA ARG A 188 -31.57 6.79 8.18
C ARG A 188 -31.28 8.28 7.98
N LYS A 189 -31.24 9.06 9.07
CA LYS A 189 -30.89 10.50 8.99
C LYS A 189 -29.46 10.73 8.48
N MET A 190 -28.49 9.89 8.86
CA MET A 190 -27.12 9.97 8.36
C MET A 190 -27.04 9.60 6.87
N TYR A 191 -27.76 8.56 6.46
CA TYR A 191 -27.91 8.19 5.06
C TYR A 191 -28.49 9.34 4.24
N GLU A 192 -29.63 9.92 4.64
CA GLU A 192 -30.27 11.03 3.92
C GLU A 192 -29.33 12.22 3.72
N ARG A 193 -28.50 12.53 4.72
CA ARG A 193 -27.47 13.59 4.65
C ARG A 193 -26.37 13.27 3.64
N ASP A 194 -25.89 12.03 3.62
CA ASP A 194 -24.67 11.64 2.88
C ASP A 194 -24.93 10.97 1.53
N ARG A 195 -26.18 10.56 1.25
CA ARG A 195 -26.58 9.77 0.08
C ARG A 195 -26.06 10.33 -1.23
N GLU A 196 -26.31 11.60 -1.50
CA GLU A 196 -25.94 12.24 -2.77
C GLU A 196 -24.42 12.30 -2.94
N ARG A 197 -23.69 12.60 -1.86
CA ARG A 197 -22.22 12.58 -1.84
C ARG A 197 -21.70 11.18 -2.14
N ASP A 198 -22.21 10.18 -1.45
CA ASP A 198 -21.72 8.81 -1.57
C ASP A 198 -22.03 8.24 -2.96
N VAL A 199 -23.20 8.53 -3.54
CA VAL A 199 -23.53 8.18 -4.93
C VAL A 199 -22.57 8.90 -5.90
N ALA A 200 -22.30 10.18 -5.72
CA ALA A 200 -21.40 10.93 -6.61
C ALA A 200 -19.96 10.41 -6.56
N ILE A 201 -19.44 10.10 -5.36
CA ILE A 201 -18.10 9.52 -5.17
C ILE A 201 -18.01 8.16 -5.88
N ASN A 202 -19.00 7.28 -5.69
CA ASN A 202 -19.01 5.96 -6.34
C ASN A 202 -19.19 6.09 -7.87
N ALA A 203 -20.04 7.00 -8.34
CA ALA A 203 -20.26 7.21 -9.77
C ALA A 203 -19.00 7.74 -10.46
N LEU A 204 -18.28 8.67 -9.82
CA LEU A 204 -17.01 9.18 -10.31
C LEU A 204 -15.95 8.07 -10.36
N MET A 205 -15.85 7.27 -9.29
CA MET A 205 -14.91 6.14 -9.21
C MET A 205 -15.18 5.09 -10.28
N LEU A 206 -16.44 4.69 -10.46
CA LEU A 206 -16.84 3.66 -11.42
C LEU A 206 -16.75 4.15 -12.87
N GLY A 207 -17.21 5.39 -13.14
CA GLY A 207 -17.27 5.94 -14.49
C GLY A 207 -15.91 6.37 -15.06
N THR A 208 -14.97 6.79 -14.21
CA THR A 208 -13.64 7.24 -14.67
C THR A 208 -12.52 6.24 -14.40
N GLY A 209 -12.73 5.28 -13.50
CA GLY A 209 -11.67 4.39 -13.03
C GLY A 209 -10.58 5.10 -12.22
N ILE A 210 -10.84 6.32 -11.72
CA ILE A 210 -9.92 7.08 -10.86
C ILE A 210 -9.52 6.26 -9.64
N ARG A 211 -8.23 6.30 -9.27
CA ARG A 211 -7.74 5.57 -8.10
C ARG A 211 -8.22 6.26 -6.82
N VAL A 212 -8.40 5.49 -5.75
CA VAL A 212 -8.84 6.03 -4.44
C VAL A 212 -7.94 7.17 -3.96
N SER A 213 -6.62 7.05 -4.15
CA SER A 213 -5.66 8.10 -3.77
C SER A 213 -5.79 9.39 -4.58
N GLU A 214 -6.21 9.30 -5.84
CA GLU A 214 -6.45 10.45 -6.71
C GLU A 214 -7.79 11.08 -6.36
N LEU A 215 -8.83 10.26 -6.17
CA LEU A 215 -10.17 10.68 -5.76
C LEU A 215 -10.16 11.46 -4.42
N THR A 216 -9.36 11.04 -3.44
CA THR A 216 -9.25 11.75 -2.16
C THR A 216 -8.65 13.15 -2.27
N ASN A 217 -7.94 13.45 -3.37
CA ASN A 217 -7.31 14.75 -3.61
C ASN A 217 -7.97 15.53 -4.76
N ALA A 218 -9.06 15.02 -5.33
CA ALA A 218 -9.75 15.63 -6.46
C ALA A 218 -10.51 16.90 -6.03
N ASN A 219 -10.38 17.97 -6.82
CA ASN A 219 -11.07 19.23 -6.61
C ASN A 219 -12.15 19.46 -7.68
N LEU A 220 -13.09 20.37 -7.40
CA LEU A 220 -14.13 20.74 -8.36
C LEU A 220 -13.57 21.31 -9.67
N SER A 221 -12.39 21.95 -9.61
CA SER A 221 -11.66 22.46 -10.79
C SER A 221 -11.22 21.37 -11.75
N ASP A 222 -11.05 20.15 -11.27
CA ASP A 222 -10.52 19.02 -12.03
C ASP A 222 -11.63 18.33 -12.84
N LEU A 223 -12.90 18.71 -12.61
CA LEU A 223 -14.08 18.14 -13.25
C LEU A 223 -14.48 18.95 -14.49
N SER A 224 -14.34 18.34 -15.67
CA SER A 224 -14.86 18.93 -16.92
C SER A 224 -16.31 18.52 -17.14
N LEU A 225 -17.24 19.44 -16.91
CA LEU A 225 -18.68 19.24 -17.13
C LEU A 225 -19.12 19.48 -18.59
N LYS A 226 -18.19 19.83 -19.49
CA LYS A 226 -18.48 20.20 -20.88
C LYS A 226 -18.84 19.02 -21.78
N LYS A 227 -18.62 17.79 -21.33
CA LYS A 227 -19.20 16.57 -21.91
C LYS A 227 -19.91 15.82 -20.78
N PRO A 228 -21.22 15.52 -20.88
CA PRO A 228 -21.83 14.60 -19.93
C PRO A 228 -21.06 13.28 -20.03
N PRO A 229 -20.49 12.75 -18.92
CA PRO A 229 -19.61 11.59 -19.02
C PRO A 229 -20.31 10.40 -19.65
N PHE A 230 -21.58 10.15 -19.32
CA PHE A 230 -22.35 9.02 -19.83
C PHE A 230 -23.86 9.31 -19.78
N LEU A 231 -24.66 8.56 -20.53
CA LEU A 231 -26.13 8.60 -20.52
C LEU A 231 -26.67 8.17 -19.14
N PHE A 232 -26.70 9.10 -18.19
CA PHE A 232 -27.43 8.92 -16.93
C PHE A 232 -28.93 9.13 -17.16
N ASN A 233 -29.75 8.32 -16.49
CA ASN A 233 -31.19 8.51 -16.41
C ASN A 233 -31.49 9.93 -15.86
N GLU A 234 -32.44 10.65 -16.46
CA GLU A 234 -32.67 12.10 -16.26
C GLU A 234 -32.76 12.54 -14.79
N LYS A 235 -33.21 11.65 -13.89
CA LYS A 235 -33.33 11.95 -12.46
C LYS A 235 -31.99 12.20 -11.76
N VAL A 236 -30.91 11.55 -12.19
CA VAL A 236 -29.57 11.71 -11.57
C VAL A 236 -28.87 12.95 -12.13
N ALA A 237 -29.02 13.22 -13.43
CA ALA A 237 -28.52 14.45 -14.06
C ALA A 237 -29.18 15.71 -13.45
N ASN A 238 -30.50 15.64 -13.19
CA ASN A 238 -31.24 16.74 -12.57
C ASN A 238 -30.82 17.01 -11.12
N ALA A 239 -30.43 15.98 -10.35
CA ALA A 239 -29.93 16.16 -8.98
C ALA A 239 -28.56 16.87 -8.94
N ILE A 240 -27.73 16.69 -9.96
CA ILE A 240 -26.43 17.36 -10.08
C ILE A 240 -26.61 18.81 -10.59
N GLN A 241 -27.53 19.06 -11.53
CA GLN A 241 -27.77 20.39 -12.10
C GLN A 241 -28.57 21.34 -11.19
N SER A 242 -29.50 20.84 -10.37
CA SER A 242 -30.40 21.70 -9.58
C SER A 242 -29.71 22.56 -8.52
N ARG A 243 -28.44 22.30 -8.20
CA ARG A 243 -27.66 23.10 -7.24
C ARG A 243 -26.69 24.11 -7.86
N SER A 244 -26.38 24.06 -9.16
CA SER A 244 -25.58 25.15 -9.77
C SER A 244 -26.38 26.44 -9.94
N LEU A 245 -27.72 26.36 -9.94
CA LEU A 245 -28.62 27.49 -10.12
C LEU A 245 -29.12 28.14 -8.81
N HIS A 246 -28.82 27.56 -7.63
CA HIS A 246 -29.26 28.09 -6.33
C HIS A 246 -28.13 28.69 -5.47
N GLY A 247 -26.97 28.95 -6.08
CA GLY A 247 -25.78 29.51 -5.43
C GLY A 247 -25.49 30.97 -5.79
N SER A 248 -26.50 31.82 -6.01
CA SER A 248 -26.29 33.26 -6.13
C SER A 248 -26.12 33.86 -4.72
N CYS A 249 -24.87 33.93 -4.27
CA CYS A 249 -24.49 34.55 -3.01
C CYS A 249 -24.75 36.08 -3.10
N HIS A 250 -25.71 36.59 -2.35
CA HIS A 250 -25.83 38.02 -2.08
C HIS A 250 -24.58 38.48 -1.31
N ILE A 251 -23.76 39.32 -1.93
CA ILE A 251 -22.73 40.10 -1.26
C ILE A 251 -23.39 41.43 -0.89
N SER A 252 -23.79 41.57 0.37
CA SER A 252 -24.08 42.87 0.98
C SER A 252 -22.80 43.41 1.62
N SER A 253 -22.30 44.52 1.08
CA SER A 253 -21.22 45.35 1.64
C SER A 253 -21.63 46.02 2.96
N PRO A 254 -20.76 46.12 3.97
CA PRO A 254 -20.99 47.00 5.11
C PRO A 254 -20.35 48.38 4.91
N THR A 255 -21.20 49.39 5.18
CA THR A 255 -20.98 50.84 5.42
C THR A 255 -20.39 51.69 4.31
#